data_AF-A0ABD3RJG0-F1
#
_entry.id   AF-A0ABD3RJG0-F1
#
_cell.length_a   1.000
_cell.length_b   1.000
_cell.length_c   1.000
_cell.angle_alpha   90.00
_cell.angle_beta   90.00
_cell.angle_gamma   90.00
#
_symmetry.space_group_name_H-M   'P 1'
#
loop_
_entity.id
_entity.type
_entity.pdbx_description
1 polymer ?
#
loop_
_entity_poly.entity_id
_entity_poly.type
_entity_poly.pdbx_seq_one_letter_code
_entity_poly.pdbx_strand_id
1 'polypeptide(L)'
;MPTLQGHTRTAFLCFFISHIPITLLIDSQAVFPRDWYPNFLRSMVEWYSTTFKDELMMHPPTWFKSLVVIELLFQVPFFLVAVYYIIARGTRREDDDDDDDDDDVNVSIARYDGAFRSSCTMYGSSTVTTMIPILSSILFARDDATVVERGRLMCLYLPYIIFPSWLLVIAMREEGMVGTTDTRRKRR
;
A
#
# COMPACT_ATOMS: atom_id res chain seq x y z
N MET A 1 -10.78 6.99 -11.70
CA MET A 1 -11.27 5.86 -10.86
C MET A 1 -12.60 6.23 -10.18
N PRO A 2 -13.75 5.96 -10.81
CA PRO A 2 -15.07 6.12 -10.15
C PRO A 2 -15.23 5.32 -8.84
N THR A 3 -14.33 4.37 -8.57
CA THR A 3 -14.37 3.49 -7.40
C THR A 3 -13.66 4.02 -6.15
N LEU A 4 -12.79 5.03 -6.26
CA LEU A 4 -12.17 5.74 -5.13
C LEU A 4 -13.02 6.96 -4.75
N GLN A 5 -14.32 6.75 -4.52
CA GLN A 5 -15.26 7.79 -4.15
C GLN A 5 -15.79 7.60 -2.74
N GLY A 6 -16.13 8.73 -2.08
CA GLY A 6 -16.72 8.76 -0.74
C GLY A 6 -15.92 7.95 0.29
N HIS A 7 -16.58 6.96 0.90
CA HIS A 7 -16.01 6.13 1.97
C HIS A 7 -14.77 5.33 1.53
N THR A 8 -14.74 4.82 0.30
CA THR A 8 -13.60 4.04 -0.21
C THR A 8 -12.35 4.91 -0.36
N ARG A 9 -12.53 6.17 -0.79
CA ARG A 9 -11.44 7.16 -0.85
C ARG A 9 -10.80 7.35 0.52
N THR A 10 -11.64 7.64 1.52
CA THR A 10 -11.19 7.90 2.89
C THR A 10 -10.50 6.67 3.47
N ALA A 11 -11.03 5.47 3.24
CA ALA A 11 -10.42 4.23 3.72
C ALA A 11 -8.99 4.02 3.17
N PHE A 12 -8.80 4.14 1.85
CA PHE A 12 -7.48 4.02 1.25
C PHE A 12 -6.52 5.16 1.64
N LEU A 13 -7.04 6.38 1.80
CA LEU A 13 -6.25 7.51 2.25
C LEU A 13 -5.73 7.29 3.68
N CYS A 14 -6.59 6.88 4.61
CA CYS A 14 -6.18 6.54 5.98
C CYS A 14 -5.18 5.38 5.98
N PHE A 15 -5.41 4.37 5.14
CA PHE A 15 -4.49 3.23 5.00
C PHE A 15 -3.10 3.68 4.55
N PHE A 16 -2.98 4.43 3.44
CA PHE A 16 -1.68 4.89 2.94
C PHE A 16 -1.00 5.88 3.90
N ILE A 17 -1.75 6.82 4.49
CA ILE A 17 -1.20 7.79 5.44
C ILE A 17 -0.67 7.10 6.69
N SER A 18 -1.38 6.10 7.23
CA SER A 18 -0.93 5.36 8.40
C SER A 18 0.25 4.43 8.08
N HIS A 19 0.31 3.87 6.87
CA HIS A 19 1.42 3.03 6.45
C HIS A 19 2.74 3.77 6.37
N ILE A 20 2.76 4.99 5.83
CA ILE A 20 4.02 5.75 5.67
C ILE A 20 4.85 5.82 6.96
N PRO A 21 4.33 6.30 8.10
CA PRO A 21 5.08 6.34 9.35
C PRO A 21 5.31 4.94 9.94
N ILE A 22 4.41 3.97 9.74
CA ILE A 22 4.64 2.58 10.20
C ILE A 22 5.86 2.00 9.48
N THR A 23 5.86 2.00 8.15
CA THR A 23 6.98 1.48 7.35
C THR A 23 8.29 2.21 7.66
N LEU A 24 8.26 3.54 7.75
CA LEU A 24 9.46 4.36 7.95
C LEU A 24 10.01 4.32 9.37
N LEU A 25 9.16 4.18 10.40
CA LEU A 25 9.59 4.24 11.79
C LEU A 25 9.64 2.88 12.47
N ILE A 26 8.89 1.89 12.00
CA ILE A 26 8.74 0.55 12.59
C ILE A 26 9.47 -0.47 11.74
N ASP A 27 9.01 -0.69 10.51
CA ASP A 27 9.51 -1.79 9.68
C ASP A 27 10.97 -1.57 9.28
N SER A 28 11.35 -0.32 9.02
CA SER A 28 12.73 0.07 8.73
C SER A 28 13.73 -0.31 9.83
N GLN A 29 13.30 -0.44 11.11
CA GLN A 29 14.14 -0.91 12.21
C GLN A 29 14.58 -2.37 12.05
N ALA A 30 13.93 -3.16 11.18
CA ALA A 30 14.37 -4.51 10.85
C ALA A 30 15.67 -4.52 10.01
N VAL A 31 15.96 -3.42 9.30
CA VAL A 31 17.09 -3.31 8.35
C VAL A 31 18.17 -2.35 8.87
N PHE A 32 17.77 -1.20 9.42
CA PHE A 32 18.71 -0.18 9.85
C PHE A 32 19.21 -0.39 11.29
N PRO A 33 20.38 0.17 11.64
CA PRO A 33 20.89 0.11 13.02
C PRO A 33 19.92 0.74 14.01
N ARG A 34 19.73 0.09 15.17
CA ARG A 34 18.83 0.57 16.24
C ARG A 34 19.21 1.97 16.76
N ASP A 35 20.48 2.36 16.65
CA ASP A 35 20.98 3.65 17.12
C ASP A 35 20.48 4.84 16.31
N TRP A 36 19.93 4.61 15.12
CA TRP A 36 19.33 5.67 14.29
C TRP A 36 17.97 6.14 14.82
N TYR A 37 17.38 5.39 15.77
CA TYR A 37 16.03 5.63 16.25
C TYR A 37 16.02 6.14 17.71
N PRO A 38 15.14 7.10 18.04
CA PRO A 38 14.93 7.53 19.42
C PRO A 38 14.50 6.35 20.31
N ASN A 39 14.83 6.42 21.59
CA ASN A 39 14.52 5.37 22.57
C ASN A 39 13.03 4.97 22.57
N PHE A 40 12.13 5.95 22.44
CA PHE A 40 10.70 5.70 22.39
C PHE A 40 10.29 4.72 21.28
N LEU A 41 10.81 4.88 20.06
CA LEU A 41 10.49 4.00 18.93
C LEU A 41 11.08 2.60 19.12
N ARG A 42 12.28 2.50 19.68
CA ARG A 42 12.91 1.21 20.01
C ARG A 42 12.09 0.45 21.05
N SER A 43 11.71 1.13 22.14
CA SER A 43 10.88 0.54 23.19
C SER A 43 9.49 0.15 22.67
N MET A 44 8.93 0.91 21.73
CA MET A 44 7.65 0.57 21.12
C MET A 44 7.74 -0.71 20.27
N VAL A 45 8.78 -0.85 19.44
CA VAL A 45 9.02 -2.08 18.65
C VAL A 45 9.30 -3.26 19.56
N GLU A 46 10.14 -3.08 20.58
CA GLU A 46 10.42 -4.13 21.56
C GLU A 46 9.15 -4.59 22.29
N TRP A 47 8.32 -3.65 22.76
CA TRP A 47 7.04 -3.96 23.37
C TRP A 47 6.10 -4.68 22.41
N TYR A 48 5.99 -4.20 21.17
CA TYR A 48 5.17 -4.82 20.13
C TYR A 48 5.63 -6.26 19.86
N SER A 49 6.91 -6.45 19.54
CA SER A 49 7.47 -7.73 19.14
C SER A 49 7.39 -8.77 20.26
N THR A 50 7.57 -8.35 21.51
CA THR A 50 7.42 -9.24 22.68
C THR A 50 5.96 -9.55 22.99
N THR A 51 5.07 -8.56 22.90
CA THR A 51 3.63 -8.75 23.20
C THR A 51 2.93 -9.65 22.18
N PHE A 52 3.33 -9.56 20.91
CA PHE A 52 2.73 -10.34 19.83
C PHE A 52 3.58 -11.53 19.38
N LYS A 53 4.73 -11.77 20.04
CA LYS A 53 5.72 -12.80 19.68
C LYS A 53 6.07 -12.77 18.19
N ASP A 54 6.31 -11.57 17.68
CA ASP A 54 6.66 -11.37 16.28
C ASP A 54 8.14 -11.67 16.04
N GLU A 55 8.44 -12.94 15.78
CA GLU A 55 9.78 -13.43 15.45
C GLU A 55 10.41 -12.70 14.26
N LEU A 56 9.61 -12.24 13.28
CA LEU A 56 10.13 -11.52 12.11
C LEU A 56 10.72 -10.17 12.49
N MET A 57 10.19 -9.52 13.54
CA MET A 57 10.71 -8.26 14.03
C MET A 57 11.71 -8.42 15.18
N MET A 58 11.62 -9.50 15.98
CA MET A 58 12.63 -9.81 17.01
C MET A 58 13.96 -10.25 16.40
N HIS A 59 13.90 -11.19 15.45
CA HIS A 59 15.06 -11.81 14.82
C HIS A 59 14.91 -11.82 13.30
N PRO A 60 14.93 -10.63 12.65
CA PRO A 60 14.62 -10.50 11.23
C PRO A 60 15.55 -11.35 10.36
N PRO A 61 15.03 -12.40 9.68
CA PRO A 61 15.83 -13.21 8.78
C PRO A 61 16.18 -12.41 7.52
N THR A 62 17.26 -12.81 6.83
CA THR A 62 17.76 -12.07 5.65
C THR A 62 16.70 -11.90 4.56
N TRP A 63 15.85 -12.91 4.32
CA TRP A 63 14.79 -12.82 3.33
C TRP A 63 13.75 -11.75 3.70
N PHE A 64 13.41 -11.60 4.98
CA PHE A 64 12.45 -10.61 5.46
C PHE A 64 13.04 -9.21 5.34
N LYS A 65 14.31 -9.02 5.71
CA LYS A 65 15.03 -7.76 5.50
C LYS A 65 15.01 -7.33 4.02
N SER A 66 15.17 -8.27 3.09
CA SER A 66 15.07 -7.98 1.66
C SER A 66 13.67 -7.48 1.26
N LEU A 67 12.60 -8.03 1.85
CA LEU A 67 11.24 -7.55 1.61
C LEU A 67 11.05 -6.13 2.14
N VAL A 68 11.52 -5.84 3.36
CA VAL A 68 11.46 -4.49 3.95
C VAL A 68 12.25 -3.48 3.11
N VAL A 69 13.41 -3.85 2.56
CA VAL A 69 14.15 -2.97 1.64
C VAL A 69 13.34 -2.66 0.37
N ILE A 70 12.69 -3.66 -0.22
CA ILE A 70 11.83 -3.48 -1.40
C ILE A 70 10.65 -2.55 -1.05
N GLU A 71 10.03 -2.75 0.10
CA GLU A 71 8.97 -1.89 0.62
C GLU A 71 9.44 -0.44 0.73
N LEU A 72 10.59 -0.19 1.35
CA LEU A 72 11.16 1.14 1.50
C LEU A 72 11.49 1.81 0.15
N LEU A 73 12.00 1.04 -0.82
CA LEU A 73 12.44 1.58 -2.11
C LEU A 73 11.29 1.79 -3.11
N PHE A 74 10.24 0.96 -3.06
CA PHE A 74 9.18 0.97 -4.07
C PHE A 74 7.80 1.28 -3.50
N GLN A 75 7.43 0.73 -2.35
CA GLN A 75 6.11 0.96 -1.77
C GLN A 75 6.00 2.36 -1.15
N VAL A 76 7.01 2.83 -0.41
CA VAL A 76 6.95 4.17 0.20
C VAL A 76 6.84 5.31 -0.84
N PRO A 77 7.64 5.35 -1.92
CA PRO A 77 7.44 6.34 -2.98
C PRO A 77 6.05 6.27 -3.62
N PHE A 78 5.53 5.05 -3.82
CA PHE A 78 4.17 4.86 -4.31
C PHE A 78 3.12 5.42 -3.34
N PHE A 79 3.26 5.21 -2.02
CA PHE A 79 2.32 5.74 -1.02
C PHE A 79 2.25 7.27 -1.04
N LEU A 80 3.40 7.94 -1.18
CA LEU A 80 3.43 9.40 -1.30
C LEU A 80 2.69 9.89 -2.55
N VAL A 81 2.95 9.25 -3.69
CA VAL A 81 2.24 9.56 -4.95
C VAL A 81 0.74 9.28 -4.82
N ALA A 82 0.36 8.17 -4.19
CA ALA A 82 -1.05 7.80 -4.01
C ALA A 82 -1.80 8.77 -3.09
N VAL A 83 -1.21 9.16 -1.96
CA VAL A 83 -1.79 10.16 -1.06
C VAL A 83 -1.96 11.50 -1.79
N TYR A 84 -0.92 11.97 -2.47
CA TYR A 84 -0.97 13.21 -3.25
C TYR A 84 -2.06 13.16 -4.31
N TYR A 85 -2.10 12.08 -5.09
CA TYR A 85 -3.06 11.90 -6.18
C TYR A 85 -4.51 11.86 -5.66
N ILE A 86 -4.78 11.10 -4.58
CA ILE A 86 -6.11 10.98 -4.00
C ILE A 86 -6.60 12.32 -3.44
N ILE A 87 -5.73 13.11 -2.81
CA ILE A 87 -6.05 14.44 -2.29
C ILE A 87 -6.32 15.42 -3.45
N ALA A 88 -5.40 15.51 -4.41
CA ALA A 88 -5.52 16.44 -5.54
C ALA A 88 -6.76 16.16 -6.41
N ARG A 89 -7.11 14.88 -6.62
CA ARG A 89 -8.36 14.48 -7.27
C ARG A 89 -9.61 14.79 -6.45
N GLY A 90 -9.49 14.84 -5.13
CA GLY A 90 -10.58 15.20 -4.24
C GLY A 90 -10.98 16.66 -4.39
N THR A 91 -10.00 17.56 -4.42
CA THR A 91 -10.21 19.02 -4.56
C THR A 91 -10.75 19.39 -5.95
N ARG A 92 -10.17 18.84 -7.02
CA ARG A 92 -10.56 19.20 -8.40
C ARG A 92 -12.01 18.88 -8.76
N ARG A 93 -12.62 17.89 -8.09
CA ARG A 93 -14.01 17.49 -8.31
C ARG A 93 -15.04 18.44 -7.68
N GLU A 94 -14.60 19.33 -6.78
CA GLU A 94 -15.45 20.40 -6.21
C GLU A 94 -15.47 21.64 -7.12
N ASP A 95 -14.48 21.77 -8.01
CA ASP A 95 -14.31 22.94 -8.90
C ASP A 95 -14.79 22.68 -10.36
N ASP A 96 -14.87 21.43 -10.82
CA ASP A 96 -15.21 21.03 -12.21
C ASP A 96 -16.74 21.03 -12.52
N ASP A 97 -17.60 21.66 -11.70
CA ASP A 97 -19.03 21.81 -12.03
C ASP A 97 -19.31 22.92 -13.09
N ASP A 98 -18.28 23.68 -13.49
CA ASP A 98 -18.33 24.66 -14.58
C ASP A 98 -17.09 24.50 -15.49
N ASP A 99 -17.30 24.50 -16.82
CA ASP A 99 -16.31 24.52 -17.94
C ASP A 99 -15.78 23.18 -18.51
N ASP A 100 -16.48 22.70 -19.55
CA ASP A 100 -16.11 21.65 -20.52
C ASP A 100 -15.73 22.34 -21.85
N ASP A 101 -14.49 22.17 -22.38
CA ASP A 101 -14.14 22.22 -23.84
C ASP A 101 -12.62 22.27 -24.17
N ASP A 102 -11.72 21.65 -23.38
CA ASP A 102 -10.30 21.51 -23.78
C ASP A 102 -9.87 20.02 -23.89
N ASP A 103 -9.97 19.49 -25.11
CA ASP A 103 -9.70 18.07 -25.45
C ASP A 103 -8.28 17.63 -25.02
N ASP A 104 -7.27 18.51 -25.11
CA ASP A 104 -5.88 18.17 -24.77
C ASP A 104 -5.69 17.97 -23.26
N VAL A 105 -6.38 18.76 -22.44
CA VAL A 105 -6.39 18.63 -20.98
C VAL A 105 -7.04 17.30 -20.59
N ASN A 106 -8.18 16.98 -21.18
CA ASN A 106 -8.91 15.72 -20.94
C ASN A 106 -8.08 14.47 -21.29
N VAL A 107 -7.33 14.50 -22.40
CA VAL A 107 -6.42 13.41 -22.79
C VAL A 107 -5.28 13.24 -21.78
N SER A 108 -4.68 14.34 -21.30
CA SER A 108 -3.60 14.28 -20.32
C SER A 108 -4.07 13.67 -19.00
N ILE A 109 -5.24 14.09 -18.51
CA ILE A 109 -5.88 13.59 -17.30
C ILE A 109 -6.17 12.09 -17.43
N ALA A 110 -6.74 11.65 -18.56
CA ALA A 110 -7.01 10.24 -18.81
C ALA A 110 -5.72 9.38 -18.80
N ARG A 111 -4.61 9.91 -19.31
CA ARG A 111 -3.31 9.23 -19.30
C ARG A 111 -2.74 9.13 -17.88
N TYR A 112 -2.81 10.20 -17.09
CA TYR A 112 -2.39 10.17 -15.68
C TYR A 112 -3.22 9.19 -14.85
N ASP A 113 -4.54 9.10 -15.10
CA ASP A 113 -5.40 8.12 -14.45
C ASP A 113 -4.99 6.68 -14.77
N GLY A 114 -4.72 6.39 -16.05
CA GLY A 114 -4.23 5.08 -16.46
C GLY A 114 -2.91 4.71 -15.78
N ALA A 115 -1.97 5.66 -15.71
CA ALA A 115 -0.67 5.45 -15.06
C ALA A 115 -0.79 5.20 -13.54
N PHE A 116 -1.65 5.97 -12.85
CA PHE A 116 -1.92 5.78 -11.43
C PHE A 116 -2.54 4.40 -11.19
N ARG A 117 -3.51 4.00 -12.02
CA ARG A 117 -4.15 2.69 -11.95
C ARG A 117 -3.17 1.54 -12.13
N SER A 118 -2.29 1.63 -13.13
CA SER A 118 -1.24 0.63 -13.35
C SER A 118 -0.34 0.51 -12.13
N SER A 119 0.02 1.65 -11.52
CA SER A 119 0.81 1.68 -10.28
C SER A 119 0.09 0.99 -9.11
N CYS A 120 -1.22 1.24 -8.93
CA CYS A 120 -2.04 0.54 -7.94
C CYS A 120 -2.09 -0.98 -8.16
N THR A 121 -2.19 -1.44 -9.41
CA THR A 121 -2.18 -2.87 -9.76
C THR A 121 -0.82 -3.50 -9.44
N MET A 122 0.28 -2.81 -9.78
CA MET A 122 1.63 -3.27 -9.47
C MET A 122 1.86 -3.36 -7.96
N TYR A 123 1.52 -2.30 -7.22
CA TYR A 123 1.60 -2.27 -5.77
C TYR A 123 0.76 -3.38 -5.13
N GLY A 124 -0.52 -3.49 -5.52
CA GLY A 124 -1.44 -4.48 -4.96
C GLY A 124 -0.93 -5.90 -5.16
N SER A 125 -0.54 -6.23 -6.40
CA SER A 125 0.00 -7.55 -6.74
C SER A 125 1.29 -7.87 -5.98
N SER A 126 2.23 -6.91 -5.95
CA SER A 126 3.50 -7.08 -5.25
C SER A 126 3.30 -7.30 -3.75
N THR A 127 2.49 -6.46 -3.10
CA THR A 127 2.25 -6.52 -1.66
C THR A 127 1.60 -7.84 -1.26
N VAL A 128 0.55 -8.26 -1.98
CA VAL A 128 -0.10 -9.57 -1.75
C VAL A 128 0.90 -10.71 -1.90
N THR A 129 1.77 -10.66 -2.90
CA THR A 129 2.81 -11.68 -3.12
C THR A 129 3.80 -11.75 -1.96
N THR A 130 4.25 -10.59 -1.45
CA THR A 130 5.19 -10.54 -0.31
C THR A 130 4.56 -10.95 1.02
N MET A 131 3.24 -10.83 1.17
CA MET A 131 2.52 -11.30 2.37
C MET A 131 2.45 -12.82 2.47
N ILE A 132 2.54 -13.56 1.35
CA ILE A 132 2.47 -15.03 1.34
C ILE A 132 3.59 -15.66 2.20
N PRO A 133 4.89 -15.37 1.99
CA PRO A 133 5.96 -15.92 2.83
C PRO A 133 5.88 -15.45 4.29
N ILE A 134 5.42 -14.22 4.55
CA ILE A 134 5.24 -13.68 5.90
C ILE A 134 4.17 -14.48 6.65
N LEU A 135 2.97 -14.61 6.09
CA LEU A 135 1.88 -15.37 6.69
C LEU A 135 2.23 -16.86 6.81
N SER A 136 2.90 -17.42 5.81
CA SER A 136 3.41 -18.79 5.86
C SER A 136 4.38 -18.98 7.02
N SER A 137 5.33 -18.05 7.21
CA SER A 137 6.29 -18.12 8.30
C SER A 137 5.62 -18.06 9.67
N ILE A 138 4.55 -17.27 9.83
CA ILE A 138 3.77 -17.19 11.08
C ILE A 138 2.95 -18.48 11.31
N LEU A 139 2.33 -19.03 10.26
CA LEU A 139 1.51 -20.23 10.35
C LEU A 139 2.34 -21.48 10.67
N PHE A 140 3.51 -21.61 10.03
CA PHE A 140 4.40 -22.77 10.15
C PHE A 140 5.58 -22.55 11.08
N ALA A 141 5.63 -21.42 11.79
CA ALA A 141 6.64 -21.17 12.81
C ALA A 141 6.69 -22.36 13.79
N ARG A 142 7.91 -22.80 14.10
CA ARG A 142 8.17 -23.79 15.16
C ARG A 142 8.68 -23.08 16.40
N ASP A 143 7.96 -22.05 16.79
CA ASP A 143 8.15 -21.31 18.04
C ASP A 143 7.27 -21.88 19.16
N ASP A 144 7.48 -21.40 20.37
CA ASP A 144 6.67 -21.69 21.56
C ASP A 144 5.37 -20.87 21.60
N ALA A 145 5.01 -20.18 20.51
CA ALA A 145 3.80 -19.39 20.43
C ALA A 145 2.55 -20.27 20.37
N THR A 146 1.57 -19.94 21.21
CA THR A 146 0.26 -20.60 21.23
C THR A 146 -0.53 -20.27 19.95
N VAL A 147 -1.49 -21.14 19.60
CA VAL A 147 -2.38 -20.92 18.45
C VAL A 147 -3.13 -19.58 18.55
N VAL A 148 -3.48 -19.15 19.77
CA VAL A 148 -4.14 -17.86 20.02
C VAL A 148 -3.20 -16.68 19.78
N GLU A 149 -1.94 -16.76 20.23
CA GLU A 149 -0.92 -15.72 19.97
C GLU A 149 -0.67 -15.57 18.48
N ARG A 150 -0.52 -16.68 17.75
CA ARG A 150 -0.39 -16.68 16.29
C ARG A 150 -1.61 -16.08 15.62
N GLY A 151 -2.82 -16.41 16.08
CA GLY A 151 -4.06 -15.81 15.58
C GLY A 151 -4.09 -14.29 15.77
N ARG A 152 -3.64 -13.78 16.94
CA ARG A 152 -3.54 -12.35 17.22
C ARG A 152 -2.53 -11.66 16.30
N LEU A 153 -1.37 -12.27 16.09
CA LEU A 153 -0.36 -11.75 15.17
C LEU A 153 -0.88 -11.73 13.73
N MET A 154 -1.50 -12.82 13.26
CA MET A 154 -2.12 -12.87 11.94
C MET A 154 -3.14 -11.74 11.73
N CYS A 155 -3.99 -11.47 12.73
CA CYS A 155 -4.95 -10.37 12.67
C CYS A 155 -4.29 -8.99 12.48
N LEU A 156 -3.06 -8.80 12.97
CA LEU A 156 -2.30 -7.57 12.72
C LEU A 156 -1.80 -7.46 11.29
N TYR A 157 -1.45 -8.59 10.65
CA TYR A 157 -1.01 -8.64 9.25
C TYR A 157 -2.18 -8.66 8.24
N LEU A 158 -3.39 -9.03 8.65
CA LEU A 158 -4.56 -9.11 7.76
C LEU A 158 -4.88 -7.82 6.98
N PRO A 159 -4.79 -6.61 7.56
CA PRO A 159 -5.02 -5.38 6.80
C PRO A 159 -4.10 -5.24 5.58
N TYR A 160 -2.85 -5.71 5.68
CA TYR A 160 -1.82 -5.65 4.66
C TYR A 160 -2.04 -6.64 3.50
N ILE A 161 -2.98 -7.59 3.64
CA ILE A 161 -3.44 -8.41 2.51
C ILE A 161 -4.82 -7.96 2.02
N ILE A 162 -5.72 -7.57 2.93
CA ILE A 162 -7.10 -7.19 2.60
C ILE A 162 -7.12 -5.90 1.79
N PHE A 163 -6.48 -4.82 2.25
CA PHE A 163 -6.50 -3.53 1.55
C PHE A 163 -5.80 -3.61 0.19
N PRO A 164 -4.60 -4.20 0.05
CA PRO A 164 -3.96 -4.34 -1.24
C PRO A 164 -4.72 -5.25 -2.21
N SER A 165 -5.35 -6.33 -1.72
CA SER A 165 -6.21 -7.17 -2.56
C SER A 165 -7.46 -6.41 -3.02
N TRP A 166 -8.08 -5.64 -2.13
CA TRP A 166 -9.24 -4.83 -2.47
C TRP A 166 -8.89 -3.77 -3.52
N LEU A 167 -7.76 -3.07 -3.33
CA LEU A 167 -7.22 -2.11 -4.28
C LEU A 167 -6.92 -2.76 -5.64
N LEU A 168 -6.31 -3.95 -5.63
CA LEU A 168 -6.00 -4.71 -6.83
C LEU A 168 -7.27 -5.07 -7.62
N VAL A 169 -8.28 -5.61 -6.96
CA VAL A 169 -9.57 -5.94 -7.59
C VAL A 169 -10.22 -4.69 -8.18
N ILE A 170 -10.22 -3.57 -7.45
CA ILE A 170 -10.73 -2.30 -7.96
C ILE A 170 -9.97 -1.85 -9.21
N ALA A 171 -8.64 -1.85 -9.16
CA ALA A 171 -7.81 -1.39 -10.27
C ALA A 171 -7.97 -2.24 -11.53
N MET A 172 -8.16 -3.57 -11.36
CA MET A 172 -8.37 -4.52 -12.45
C MET A 172 -9.77 -4.46 -13.06
N ARG A 173 -10.80 -4.09 -12.28
CA ARG A 173 -12.20 -4.04 -12.76
C ARG A 173 -12.52 -2.78 -13.58
N GLU A 174 -11.71 -1.74 -13.51
CA GLU A 174 -11.89 -0.56 -14.34
C GLU A 174 -11.28 -0.78 -15.75
N GLU A 175 -11.95 -0.30 -16.80
CA GLU A 175 -11.46 -0.40 -18.18
C GLU A 175 -10.36 0.65 -18.44
N GLY A 176 -9.33 0.33 -19.25
CA GLY A 176 -8.27 1.29 -19.65
C GLY A 176 -6.96 1.30 -18.84
N MET A 177 -6.47 0.14 -18.37
CA MET A 177 -5.21 0.04 -17.58
C MET A 177 -3.95 0.48 -18.32
N VAL A 178 -3.95 0.32 -19.64
CA VAL A 178 -2.85 0.71 -20.54
C VAL A 178 -3.52 1.62 -21.54
N GLY A 179 -3.16 2.91 -21.55
CA GLY A 179 -3.79 3.92 -22.38
C GLY A 179 -3.76 3.53 -23.85
N THR A 180 -4.80 2.89 -24.34
CA THR A 180 -5.12 2.80 -25.76
C THR A 180 -6.31 3.71 -25.99
N THR A 181 -6.03 5.01 -26.07
CA THR A 181 -6.96 5.95 -26.68
C THR A 181 -6.99 5.62 -28.16
N ASP A 182 -7.84 4.67 -28.58
CA ASP A 182 -8.16 4.56 -30.00
C ASP A 182 -9.10 5.72 -30.35
N THR A 183 -8.52 6.89 -30.56
CA THR A 183 -9.22 8.11 -31.00
C THR A 183 -9.68 8.03 -32.46
N ARG A 184 -9.56 6.90 -33.16
CA ARG A 184 -9.90 6.82 -34.59
C ARG A 184 -11.33 6.44 -34.94
N ARG A 185 -12.23 6.16 -33.99
CA ARG A 185 -13.59 5.66 -34.32
C ARG A 185 -14.75 6.67 -34.30
N LYS A 186 -14.52 7.97 -34.07
CA LYS A 186 -15.60 9.00 -34.13
C LYS A 186 -15.56 9.96 -35.33
N ARG A 187 -14.74 9.68 -36.34
CA ARG A 187 -14.78 10.37 -37.64
C ARG A 187 -15.14 9.39 -38.77
N ARG A 188 -16.35 8.83 -38.77
CA ARG A 188 -17.05 8.35 -39.97
C ARG A 188 -18.55 8.40 -39.76
#